data_AF-A0A7C5KEB5-F1
#
_entry.id   AF-A0A7C5KEB5-F1
#
_cell.length_a   1.000
_cell.length_b   1.000
_cell.length_c   1.000
_cell.angle_alpha   90.00
_cell.angle_beta   90.00
_cell.angle_gamma   90.00
#
_symmetry.space_group_name_H-M   'P 1'
#
loop_
_entity.id
_entity.type
_entity.pdbx_description
1 polymer ?
#
loop_
_entity_poly.entity_id
_entity_poly.type
_entity_poly.pdbx_seq_one_letter_code
_entity_poly.pdbx_strand_id
1 'polypeptide(L)'
;VRVVPLFWNASEDHDLEEISAVGFPGPRGERILFRAPLEAWKGAPASSIPGDRKWREAVFSFLGRFPRLAVEGSPEAELLPLEGEGWSRWVSRILSRLLGPSGLVVMEPKLLRRPGAPLVARALEEWRRIADLLEESWREKRESLGGERSFLPLQGPPLFLEKGGARRRILADGDKFRLKGTDEIYSLGELMALLEERPGEFSSHGALRPVLQNAVLPVLAHVVGPGEGAYLGELFRFHRSPLGAGRRMPLLWPRLSATFLDEFSRKTLDRFGLDPEHLFLAGPELVRTGLPGGERAARVGDLRKRVLQDLAALGRDAVRLEPTLSAPFRRTGDQVGRLLEKLEAKVAGAEAAARGFGPARLERLSRWVRPEGRPQERAFAFFPFLPYLGGESLARVPRELDVLDFRHRVAVTT
;
A
#
# COMPACT_ATOMS: atom_id res chain seq x y z
N VAL A 1 19.87 -13.03 21.38
CA VAL A 1 18.63 -13.60 20.78
C VAL A 1 18.85 -13.69 19.27
N ARG A 2 18.51 -14.82 18.62
CA ARG A 2 18.56 -14.93 17.15
C ARG A 2 17.20 -14.50 16.60
N VAL A 3 17.19 -13.51 15.71
CA VAL A 3 15.99 -13.00 15.03
C VAL A 3 16.11 -13.32 13.55
N VAL A 4 15.04 -13.86 12.94
CA VAL A 4 15.03 -14.27 11.53
C VAL A 4 14.01 -13.42 10.78
N PRO A 5 14.41 -12.68 9.72
CA PRO A 5 13.47 -11.95 8.89
C PRO A 5 12.68 -12.92 8.02
N LEU A 6 11.36 -12.83 8.07
CA LEU A 6 10.45 -13.71 7.35
C LEU A 6 9.50 -12.89 6.49
N PHE A 7 9.44 -13.21 5.19
CA PHE A 7 8.46 -12.66 4.27
C PHE A 7 7.30 -13.66 4.11
N TRP A 8 6.09 -13.22 4.45
CA TRP A 8 4.89 -14.02 4.25
C TRP A 8 4.39 -13.87 2.82
N ASN A 9 4.59 -14.88 1.97
CA ASN A 9 4.03 -14.87 0.63
C ASN A 9 2.52 -15.18 0.71
N ALA A 10 1.65 -14.21 0.46
CA ALA A 10 0.19 -14.36 0.61
C ALA A 10 -0.47 -15.20 -0.50
N SER A 11 0.11 -16.37 -0.80
CA SER A 11 -0.24 -17.20 -1.95
C SER A 11 -1.57 -17.93 -1.85
N GLU A 12 -2.21 -17.91 -0.68
CA GLU A 12 -3.58 -18.40 -0.49
C GLU A 12 -4.64 -17.39 -0.92
N ASP A 13 -4.27 -16.13 -1.20
CA ASP A 13 -5.24 -15.16 -1.71
C ASP A 13 -5.70 -15.54 -3.11
N HIS A 14 -6.98 -15.28 -3.40
CA HIS A 14 -7.63 -15.56 -4.68
C HIS A 14 -8.00 -14.27 -5.44
N ASP A 15 -7.64 -13.10 -4.90
CA ASP A 15 -7.72 -11.83 -5.62
C ASP A 15 -6.57 -11.70 -6.64
N LEU A 16 -6.76 -12.35 -7.78
CA LEU A 16 -5.78 -12.34 -8.86
C LEU A 16 -5.69 -10.96 -9.56
N GLU A 17 -6.69 -10.10 -9.40
CA GLU A 17 -6.69 -8.76 -9.99
C GLU A 17 -5.65 -7.86 -9.30
N GLU A 18 -5.42 -8.05 -8.00
CA GLU A 18 -4.39 -7.32 -7.24
C GLU A 18 -2.97 -7.67 -7.68
N ILE A 19 -2.72 -8.93 -8.06
CA ILE A 19 -1.36 -9.43 -8.37
C ILE A 19 -1.07 -9.54 -9.87
N SER A 20 -2.08 -9.46 -10.74
CA SER A 20 -1.92 -9.58 -12.19
C SER A 20 -1.32 -8.35 -12.86
N ALA A 21 -1.17 -7.22 -12.15
CA ALA A 21 -0.79 -5.96 -12.75
C ALA A 21 0.51 -5.38 -12.17
N VAL A 22 1.34 -4.82 -13.05
CA VAL A 22 2.58 -4.14 -12.70
C VAL A 22 2.57 -2.72 -13.24
N GLY A 23 2.72 -1.74 -12.35
CA GLY A 23 2.86 -0.33 -12.71
C GLY A 23 4.33 0.07 -12.81
N PHE A 24 4.68 0.89 -13.79
CA PHE A 24 6.04 1.43 -13.95
C PHE A 24 6.01 2.81 -14.60
N PRO A 25 7.04 3.65 -14.37
CA PRO A 25 7.08 4.98 -14.97
C PRO A 25 7.40 4.88 -16.47
N GLY A 26 6.72 5.71 -17.26
CA GLY A 26 7.05 6.01 -18.65
C GLY A 26 8.03 7.18 -18.78
N PRO A 27 8.42 7.54 -20.02
CA PRO A 27 9.43 8.59 -20.27
C PRO A 27 9.07 9.97 -19.69
N ARG A 28 7.78 10.29 -19.56
CA ARG A 28 7.28 11.56 -19.01
C ARG A 28 6.78 11.41 -17.56
N GLY A 29 7.15 10.32 -16.90
CA GLY A 29 6.74 10.00 -15.53
C GLY A 29 5.31 9.49 -15.41
N GLU A 30 4.58 9.34 -16.51
CA GLU A 30 3.24 8.73 -16.51
C GLU A 30 3.30 7.27 -16.06
N ARG A 31 2.26 6.80 -15.38
CA ARG A 31 2.16 5.40 -14.99
C ARG A 31 1.73 4.57 -16.19
N ILE A 32 2.56 3.61 -16.58
CA ILE A 32 2.22 2.58 -17.54
C ILE A 32 1.85 1.32 -16.75
N LEU A 33 0.74 0.70 -17.10
CA LEU A 33 0.25 -0.53 -16.50
C LEU A 33 0.41 -1.69 -17.47
N PHE A 34 1.05 -2.75 -17.03
CA PHE A 34 1.07 -4.03 -17.73
C PHE A 34 0.29 -5.07 -16.93
N ARG A 35 -0.46 -5.95 -17.62
CA ARG A 35 -1.25 -7.01 -16.98
C ARG A 35 -0.86 -8.37 -17.54
N ALA A 36 -0.63 -9.32 -16.64
CA ALA A 36 -0.50 -10.73 -16.97
C ALA A 36 -1.89 -11.37 -17.07
N PRO A 37 -2.12 -12.27 -18.05
CA PRO A 37 -3.40 -12.91 -18.27
C PRO A 37 -3.65 -14.02 -17.23
N LEU A 38 -4.18 -13.66 -16.05
CA LEU A 38 -4.48 -14.59 -14.96
C LEU A 38 -5.97 -14.94 -14.84
N GLU A 39 -6.81 -14.40 -15.73
CA GLU A 39 -8.28 -14.52 -15.66
C GLU A 39 -8.76 -15.97 -15.76
N ALA A 40 -7.99 -16.84 -16.41
CA ALA A 40 -8.28 -18.27 -16.54
C ALA A 40 -8.33 -19.01 -15.18
N TRP A 41 -7.74 -18.44 -14.13
CA TRP A 41 -7.70 -19.01 -12.77
C TRP A 41 -8.52 -18.19 -11.76
N LYS A 42 -9.50 -17.40 -12.23
CA LYS A 42 -10.33 -16.57 -11.35
C LYS A 42 -10.93 -17.39 -10.20
N GLY A 43 -10.69 -16.94 -8.97
CA GLY A 43 -11.18 -17.60 -7.74
C GLY A 43 -10.30 -18.74 -7.24
N ALA A 44 -9.29 -19.19 -8.00
CA ALA A 44 -8.25 -20.06 -7.48
C ALA A 44 -7.28 -19.26 -6.60
N PRO A 45 -6.69 -19.87 -5.56
CA PRO A 45 -5.61 -19.23 -4.83
C PRO A 45 -4.37 -19.08 -5.73
N ALA A 46 -3.59 -18.02 -5.54
CA ALA A 46 -2.39 -17.75 -6.33
C ALA A 46 -1.36 -18.90 -6.31
N SER A 47 -1.33 -19.70 -5.24
CA SER A 47 -0.52 -20.91 -5.11
C SER A 47 -0.89 -22.03 -6.08
N SER A 48 -2.11 -22.02 -6.61
CA SER A 48 -2.64 -23.05 -7.50
C SER A 48 -2.54 -22.67 -8.98
N ILE A 49 -2.05 -21.47 -9.31
CA ILE A 49 -1.79 -21.07 -10.69
C ILE A 49 -0.59 -21.87 -11.22
N PRO A 50 -0.79 -22.73 -12.24
CA PRO A 50 0.27 -23.57 -12.79
C PRO A 50 1.24 -22.75 -13.64
N GLY A 51 2.36 -23.36 -14.05
CA GLY A 51 3.33 -22.78 -14.98
C GLY A 51 2.84 -22.69 -16.44
N ASP A 52 1.61 -22.21 -16.63
CA ASP A 52 0.99 -22.02 -17.93
C ASP A 52 1.82 -21.11 -18.84
N ARG A 53 1.81 -21.43 -20.13
CA ARG A 53 2.63 -20.75 -21.13
C ARG A 53 2.26 -19.28 -21.29
N LYS A 54 0.97 -18.92 -21.22
CA LYS A 54 0.48 -17.58 -21.57
C LYS A 54 1.00 -16.51 -20.62
N TRP A 55 0.86 -16.71 -19.31
CA TRP A 55 1.33 -15.72 -18.34
C TRP A 55 2.86 -15.67 -18.30
N ARG A 56 3.55 -16.80 -18.50
CA ARG A 56 5.01 -16.82 -18.61
C ARG A 56 5.49 -15.99 -19.79
N GLU A 57 4.93 -16.20 -20.99
CA GLU A 57 5.23 -15.39 -22.18
C GLU A 57 4.91 -13.91 -21.97
N ALA A 58 3.84 -13.58 -21.25
CA ALA A 58 3.53 -12.20 -20.87
C ALA A 58 4.63 -11.59 -19.99
N VAL A 59 5.15 -12.34 -18.99
CA VAL A 59 6.28 -11.91 -18.15
C VAL A 59 7.56 -11.75 -18.98
N PHE A 60 7.87 -12.69 -19.89
CA PHE A 60 9.01 -12.57 -20.81
C PHE A 60 8.90 -11.30 -21.68
N SER A 61 7.72 -11.06 -22.28
CA SER A 61 7.45 -9.88 -23.09
C SER A 61 7.59 -8.58 -22.29
N PHE A 62 7.15 -8.59 -21.02
CA PHE A 62 7.28 -7.45 -20.14
C PHE A 62 8.73 -7.15 -19.78
N LEU A 63 9.47 -8.14 -19.29
CA LEU A 63 10.87 -7.98 -18.87
C LEU A 63 11.77 -7.61 -20.06
N GLY A 64 11.48 -8.12 -21.26
CA GLY A 64 12.17 -7.75 -22.51
C GLY A 64 12.07 -6.27 -22.89
N ARG A 65 11.14 -5.50 -22.28
CA ARG A 65 11.05 -4.04 -22.48
C ARG A 65 12.14 -3.26 -21.77
N PHE A 66 12.91 -3.90 -20.90
CA PHE A 66 13.94 -3.26 -20.10
C PHE A 66 15.30 -3.88 -20.43
N PRO A 67 16.03 -3.38 -21.45
CA PRO A 67 17.29 -3.98 -21.92
C PRO A 67 18.36 -4.12 -20.83
N ARG A 68 18.35 -3.25 -19.81
CA ARG A 68 19.26 -3.36 -18.65
C ARG A 68 18.98 -4.59 -17.78
N LEU A 69 17.76 -5.14 -17.83
CA LEU A 69 17.39 -6.39 -17.18
C LEU A 69 17.71 -7.63 -18.04
N ALA A 70 18.39 -7.46 -19.18
CA ALA A 70 18.71 -8.54 -20.13
C ALA A 70 20.24 -8.65 -20.36
N VAL A 71 21.04 -8.49 -19.29
CA VAL A 71 22.50 -8.67 -19.36
C VAL A 71 22.85 -10.13 -19.03
N GLU A 72 23.67 -10.80 -19.83
CA GLU A 72 24.14 -12.16 -19.54
C GLU A 72 24.94 -12.19 -18.22
N GLY A 73 24.61 -13.14 -17.33
CA GLY A 73 25.21 -13.25 -15.98
C GLY A 73 24.62 -12.32 -14.91
N SER A 74 23.54 -11.59 -15.24
CA SER A 74 22.89 -10.64 -14.34
C SER A 74 21.81 -11.31 -13.44
N PRO A 75 21.55 -10.77 -12.23
CA PRO A 75 20.43 -11.19 -11.36
C PRO A 75 19.06 -11.27 -12.04
N GLU A 76 18.91 -10.65 -13.20
CA GLU A 76 17.65 -10.50 -13.92
C GLU A 76 17.21 -11.76 -14.66
N ALA A 77 18.13 -12.70 -14.93
CA ALA A 77 17.76 -14.06 -15.31
C ALA A 77 16.89 -14.74 -14.24
N GLU A 78 17.07 -14.37 -12.96
CA GLU A 78 16.25 -14.91 -11.87
C GLU A 78 14.81 -14.37 -11.90
N LEU A 79 14.57 -13.23 -12.56
CA LEU A 79 13.22 -12.65 -12.69
C LEU A 79 12.36 -13.41 -13.71
N LEU A 80 12.96 -14.18 -14.62
CA LEU A 80 12.23 -14.93 -15.63
C LEU A 80 11.63 -16.19 -15.03
N PRO A 81 10.35 -16.52 -15.33
CA PRO A 81 9.73 -17.74 -14.83
C PRO A 81 10.32 -18.97 -15.52
N LEU A 82 10.60 -20.03 -14.74
CA LEU A 82 11.12 -21.28 -15.28
C LEU A 82 10.01 -22.10 -15.96
N GLU A 83 10.40 -23.10 -16.76
CA GLU A 83 9.44 -24.03 -17.34
C GLU A 83 8.68 -24.83 -16.27
N GLY A 84 7.35 -24.87 -16.38
CA GLY A 84 6.47 -25.52 -15.42
C GLY A 84 6.35 -24.83 -14.05
N GLU A 85 7.04 -23.70 -13.84
CA GLU A 85 7.02 -22.98 -12.56
C GLU A 85 5.70 -22.22 -12.39
N GLY A 86 4.92 -22.58 -11.36
CA GLY A 86 3.68 -21.87 -11.01
C GLY A 86 3.92 -20.49 -10.41
N TRP A 87 2.89 -19.64 -10.44
CA TRP A 87 2.99 -18.20 -10.10
C TRP A 87 3.62 -17.95 -8.72
N SER A 88 3.07 -18.55 -7.66
CA SER A 88 3.58 -18.37 -6.30
C SER A 88 5.02 -18.85 -6.14
N ARG A 89 5.38 -19.96 -6.81
CA ARG A 89 6.73 -20.50 -6.76
C ARG A 89 7.73 -19.56 -7.42
N TRP A 90 7.35 -18.98 -8.56
CA TRP A 90 8.12 -17.95 -9.25
C TRP A 90 8.41 -16.74 -8.35
N VAL A 91 7.38 -16.19 -7.70
CA VAL A 91 7.54 -15.07 -6.75
C VAL A 91 8.44 -15.45 -5.57
N SER A 92 8.19 -16.60 -4.93
CA SER A 92 9.00 -17.09 -3.82
C SER A 92 10.46 -17.31 -4.21
N ARG A 93 10.72 -17.82 -5.42
CA ARG A 93 12.08 -18.01 -5.94
C ARG A 93 12.78 -16.68 -6.13
N ILE A 94 12.14 -15.71 -6.78
CA ILE A 94 12.72 -14.36 -6.99
C ILE A 94 13.13 -13.76 -5.64
N LEU A 95 12.22 -13.72 -4.67
CA LEU A 95 12.50 -13.13 -3.36
C LEU A 95 13.61 -13.89 -2.63
N SER A 96 13.61 -15.23 -2.69
CA SER A 96 14.64 -16.06 -2.05
C SER A 96 16.01 -15.85 -2.70
N ARG A 97 16.09 -15.68 -4.02
CA ARG A 97 17.35 -15.45 -4.73
C ARG A 97 17.91 -14.06 -4.50
N LEU A 98 17.05 -13.04 -4.51
CA LEU A 98 17.47 -11.66 -4.37
C LEU A 98 17.76 -11.26 -2.92
N LEU A 99 16.98 -11.77 -1.95
CA LEU A 99 17.04 -11.33 -0.56
C LEU A 99 17.47 -12.44 0.41
N GLY A 100 17.58 -13.70 -0.05
CA GLY A 100 18.13 -14.81 0.74
C GLY A 100 19.56 -14.60 1.21
N PRO A 101 20.48 -14.00 0.42
CA PRO A 101 21.81 -13.62 0.91
C PRO A 101 21.79 -12.64 2.09
N SER A 102 20.72 -11.84 2.23
CA SER A 102 20.49 -10.96 3.38
C SER A 102 19.80 -11.67 4.57
N GLY A 103 19.60 -12.98 4.48
CA GLY A 103 18.98 -13.81 5.52
C GLY A 103 17.45 -13.90 5.45
N LEU A 104 16.81 -13.38 4.39
CA LEU A 104 15.35 -13.46 4.24
C LEU A 104 14.88 -14.90 4.05
N VAL A 105 13.91 -15.32 4.86
CA VAL A 105 13.18 -16.56 4.68
C VAL A 105 11.81 -16.26 4.07
N VAL A 106 11.48 -16.86 2.93
CA VAL A 106 10.14 -16.77 2.34
C VAL A 106 9.26 -17.88 2.89
N MET A 107 8.12 -17.52 3.47
CA MET A 107 7.16 -18.45 4.06
C MET A 107 5.93 -18.60 3.16
N GLU A 108 5.67 -19.85 2.75
CA GLU A 108 4.46 -20.25 2.04
C GLU A 108 3.38 -20.70 3.05
N PRO A 109 2.22 -20.02 3.14
CA PRO A 109 1.19 -20.27 4.16
C PRO A 109 0.65 -21.68 4.18
N LYS A 110 0.61 -22.35 3.01
CA LYS A 110 0.20 -23.76 2.89
C LYS A 110 1.00 -24.69 3.80
N LEU A 111 2.25 -24.35 4.10
CA LEU A 111 3.10 -25.13 5.03
C LEU A 111 2.57 -25.06 6.48
N LEU A 112 1.77 -24.05 6.81
CA LEU A 112 1.19 -23.87 8.13
C LEU A 112 -0.22 -24.49 8.28
N ARG A 113 -0.84 -25.01 7.20
CA ARG A 113 -2.19 -25.60 7.27
C ARG A 113 -2.26 -26.75 8.27
N ARG A 114 -1.33 -27.69 8.18
CA ARG A 114 -1.27 -28.86 9.08
C ARG A 114 -0.94 -28.49 10.54
N PRO A 115 0.15 -27.75 10.85
CA PRO A 115 0.41 -27.35 12.24
C PRO A 115 -0.62 -26.37 12.79
N GLY A 116 -1.32 -25.64 11.91
CA GLY A 116 -2.38 -24.71 12.25
C GLY A 116 -3.77 -25.34 12.42
N ALA A 117 -3.94 -26.62 12.07
CA ALA A 117 -5.24 -27.31 12.11
C ALA A 117 -5.96 -27.20 13.47
N PRO A 118 -5.30 -27.28 14.64
CA PRO A 118 -5.97 -27.08 15.92
C PRO A 118 -6.58 -25.69 16.11
N LEU A 119 -5.99 -24.64 15.52
CA LEU A 119 -6.58 -23.31 15.54
C LEU A 119 -7.74 -23.19 14.54
N VAL A 120 -7.63 -23.85 13.39
CA VAL A 120 -8.70 -23.92 12.39
C VAL A 120 -9.93 -24.62 12.98
N ALA A 121 -9.75 -25.74 13.69
CA ALA A 121 -10.80 -26.46 14.40
C ALA A 121 -11.54 -25.54 15.39
N ARG A 122 -10.80 -24.89 16.29
CA ARG A 122 -11.38 -23.90 17.21
C ARG A 122 -12.09 -22.76 16.48
N ALA A 123 -11.56 -22.30 15.35
CA ALA A 123 -12.19 -21.25 14.58
C ALA A 123 -13.47 -21.70 13.86
N LEU A 124 -13.67 -23.00 13.60
CA LEU A 124 -14.93 -23.56 13.11
C LEU A 124 -15.96 -23.64 14.23
N GLU A 125 -15.57 -24.15 15.39
CA GLU A 125 -16.44 -24.35 16.56
C GLU A 125 -16.90 -23.01 17.16
N GLU A 126 -15.95 -22.08 17.37
CA GLU A 126 -16.15 -20.87 18.19
C GLU A 126 -16.23 -19.60 17.35
N TRP A 127 -16.61 -19.70 16.07
CA TRP A 127 -16.56 -18.56 15.16
C TRP A 127 -17.43 -17.38 15.58
N ARG A 128 -18.56 -17.63 16.26
CA ARG A 128 -19.45 -16.58 16.78
C ARG A 128 -18.72 -15.75 17.84
N ARG A 129 -17.99 -16.43 18.75
CA ARG A 129 -17.19 -15.74 19.76
C ARG A 129 -16.05 -14.95 19.12
N ILE A 130 -15.44 -15.46 18.05
CA ILE A 130 -14.45 -14.69 17.26
C ILE A 130 -15.10 -13.43 16.68
N ALA A 131 -16.29 -13.53 16.10
CA ALA A 131 -17.02 -12.40 15.54
C ALA A 131 -17.29 -11.32 16.60
N ASP A 132 -17.71 -11.72 17.80
CA ASP A 132 -17.94 -10.81 18.92
C ASP A 132 -16.65 -10.07 19.33
N LEU A 133 -15.52 -10.78 19.43
CA LEU A 133 -14.22 -10.19 19.79
C LEU A 133 -13.74 -9.16 18.76
N LEU A 134 -14.01 -9.38 17.47
CA LEU A 134 -13.73 -8.43 16.40
C LEU A 134 -14.65 -7.20 16.47
N GLU A 135 -15.94 -7.42 16.73
CA GLU A 135 -16.93 -6.35 16.90
C GLU A 135 -16.58 -5.47 18.10
N GLU A 136 -16.22 -6.06 19.24
CA GLU A 136 -15.75 -5.35 20.43
C GLU A 136 -14.50 -4.51 20.12
N SER A 137 -13.49 -5.08 19.46
CA SER A 137 -12.25 -4.38 19.11
C SER A 137 -12.51 -3.22 18.14
N TRP A 138 -13.43 -3.41 17.19
CA TRP A 138 -13.84 -2.34 16.29
C TRP A 138 -14.56 -1.20 17.02
N ARG A 139 -15.48 -1.49 17.95
CA ARG A 139 -16.17 -0.44 18.72
C ARG A 139 -15.17 0.41 19.49
N GLU A 140 -14.22 -0.23 20.16
CA GLU A 140 -13.15 0.43 20.89
C GLU A 140 -12.28 1.31 19.97
N LYS A 141 -11.89 0.80 18.79
CA LYS A 141 -11.16 1.58 17.77
C LYS A 141 -11.98 2.78 17.28
N ARG A 142 -13.28 2.61 17.05
CA ARG A 142 -14.18 3.68 16.59
C ARG A 142 -14.32 4.77 17.65
N GLU A 143 -14.51 4.39 18.91
CA GLU A 143 -14.66 5.33 20.03
C GLU A 143 -13.37 6.10 20.31
N SER A 144 -12.22 5.42 20.25
CA SER A 144 -10.92 6.03 20.58
C SER A 144 -10.28 6.81 19.43
N LEU A 145 -10.43 6.36 18.18
CA LEU A 145 -9.70 6.89 17.02
C LEU A 145 -10.61 7.41 15.90
N GLY A 146 -11.94 7.26 16.01
CA GLY A 146 -12.87 7.65 14.95
C GLY A 146 -12.74 6.84 13.66
N GLY A 147 -12.07 5.69 13.71
CA GLY A 147 -11.71 4.91 12.52
C GLY A 147 -12.87 4.12 11.90
N GLU A 148 -12.78 3.90 10.59
CA GLU A 148 -13.67 2.97 9.88
C GLU A 148 -13.34 1.51 10.20
N ARG A 149 -14.34 0.65 10.01
CA ARG A 149 -14.19 -0.80 10.21
C ARG A 149 -13.32 -1.41 9.11
N SER A 150 -12.35 -2.24 9.50
CA SER A 150 -11.48 -2.96 8.56
C SER A 150 -12.06 -4.31 8.12
N PHE A 151 -12.80 -5.00 8.99
CA PHE A 151 -13.49 -6.26 8.64
C PHE A 151 -15.01 -6.11 8.64
N LEU A 152 -15.70 -6.51 7.58
CA LEU A 152 -17.16 -6.67 7.67
C LEU A 152 -17.54 -7.70 8.74
N PRO A 153 -18.73 -7.59 9.37
CA PRO A 153 -19.22 -8.61 10.29
C PRO A 153 -19.07 -10.01 9.69
N LEU A 154 -18.52 -10.95 10.47
CA LEU A 154 -18.32 -12.31 10.00
C LEU A 154 -19.69 -12.98 9.80
N GLN A 155 -19.90 -13.54 8.62
CA GLN A 155 -21.10 -14.32 8.28
C GLN A 155 -20.85 -15.85 8.43
N GLY A 156 -19.84 -16.23 9.21
CA GLY A 156 -19.37 -17.61 9.39
C GLY A 156 -17.92 -17.65 9.87
N PRO A 157 -17.36 -18.85 10.09
CA PRO A 157 -15.95 -19.06 10.46
C PRO A 157 -15.02 -18.25 9.59
N PRO A 158 -13.94 -17.61 10.10
CA PRO A 158 -12.98 -16.84 9.29
C PRO A 158 -12.04 -17.74 8.46
N LEU A 159 -12.63 -18.67 7.68
CA LEU A 159 -11.99 -19.73 6.93
C LEU A 159 -12.51 -19.85 5.49
N PHE A 160 -11.68 -20.38 4.63
CA PHE A 160 -12.04 -20.82 3.29
C PHE A 160 -11.77 -22.31 3.15
N LEU A 161 -12.56 -22.96 2.30
CA LEU A 161 -12.34 -24.33 1.86
C LEU A 161 -12.05 -24.33 0.36
N GLU A 162 -10.98 -24.99 -0.06
CA GLU A 162 -10.63 -25.18 -1.46
C GLU A 162 -11.47 -26.32 -2.05
N LYS A 163 -12.35 -25.99 -3.01
CA LYS A 163 -13.25 -26.95 -3.65
C LYS A 163 -13.43 -26.64 -5.12
N GLY A 164 -13.28 -27.65 -5.98
CA GLY A 164 -13.39 -27.51 -7.43
C GLY A 164 -12.36 -26.52 -8.01
N GLY A 165 -11.15 -26.49 -7.45
CA GLY A 165 -10.09 -25.56 -7.87
C GLY A 165 -10.28 -24.11 -7.43
N ALA A 166 -11.34 -23.80 -6.67
CA ALA A 166 -11.63 -22.45 -6.19
C ALA A 166 -11.57 -22.37 -4.66
N ARG A 167 -11.20 -21.20 -4.16
CA ARG A 167 -11.19 -20.88 -2.73
C ARG A 167 -12.55 -20.32 -2.31
N ARG A 168 -13.31 -21.11 -1.55
CA ARG A 168 -14.72 -20.81 -1.22
C ARG A 168 -14.85 -20.37 0.24
N ARG A 169 -15.49 -19.22 0.49
CA ARG A 169 -15.76 -18.74 1.85
C ARG A 169 -16.75 -19.70 2.54
N ILE A 170 -16.45 -20.13 3.77
CA ILE A 170 -17.38 -20.89 4.60
C ILE A 170 -18.32 -19.90 5.29
N LEU A 171 -19.62 -20.01 5.01
CA LEU A 171 -20.68 -19.15 5.55
C LEU A 171 -21.58 -19.96 6.48
N ALA A 172 -22.08 -19.37 7.55
CA ALA A 172 -23.07 -20.00 8.41
C ALA A 172 -24.45 -20.00 7.74
N ASP A 173 -25.18 -21.10 7.92
CA ASP A 173 -26.52 -21.33 7.39
C ASP A 173 -27.35 -22.09 8.44
N GLY A 174 -27.90 -21.34 9.40
CA GLY A 174 -28.48 -21.91 10.62
C GLY A 174 -27.42 -22.61 11.48
N ASP A 175 -27.59 -23.92 11.69
CA ASP A 175 -26.65 -24.79 12.40
C ASP A 175 -25.67 -25.52 11.47
N LYS A 176 -25.73 -25.23 10.17
CA LYS A 176 -24.85 -25.78 9.13
C LYS A 176 -23.97 -24.68 8.52
N PHE A 177 -23.16 -25.07 7.55
CA PHE A 177 -22.23 -24.21 6.83
C PHE A 177 -22.37 -24.41 5.32
N ARG A 178 -22.52 -23.31 4.58
CA ARG A 178 -22.60 -23.31 3.11
C ARG A 178 -21.31 -22.76 2.52
N LEU A 179 -20.82 -23.38 1.44
CA LEU A 179 -19.71 -22.82 0.67
C LEU A 179 -20.22 -21.76 -0.31
N LYS A 180 -19.66 -20.55 -0.24
CA LYS A 180 -20.09 -19.42 -1.06
C LYS A 180 -20.04 -19.73 -2.56
N GLY A 181 -21.17 -19.54 -3.24
CA GLY A 181 -21.31 -19.76 -4.68
C GLY A 181 -21.44 -21.22 -5.10
N THR A 182 -21.88 -22.08 -4.19
CA THR A 182 -22.23 -23.50 -4.44
C THR A 182 -23.44 -23.89 -3.58
N ASP A 183 -24.06 -25.01 -3.91
CA ASP A 183 -25.14 -25.62 -3.10
C ASP A 183 -24.60 -26.62 -2.06
N GLU A 184 -23.27 -26.71 -1.89
CA GLU A 184 -22.65 -27.60 -0.91
C GLU A 184 -22.86 -27.07 0.51
N ILE A 185 -23.45 -27.92 1.37
CA ILE A 185 -23.75 -27.65 2.78
C ILE A 185 -23.11 -28.75 3.63
N TYR A 186 -22.46 -28.32 4.71
CA TYR A 186 -21.77 -29.18 5.67
C TYR A 186 -22.29 -28.90 7.08
N SER A 187 -22.41 -29.94 7.89
CA SER A 187 -22.49 -29.84 9.34
C SER A 187 -21.11 -29.51 9.94
N LEU A 188 -21.07 -29.11 11.22
CA LEU A 188 -19.82 -28.92 11.93
C LEU A 188 -18.99 -30.21 11.95
N GLY A 189 -19.61 -31.35 12.22
CA GLY A 189 -18.94 -32.65 12.27
C GLY A 189 -18.29 -33.04 10.93
N GLU A 190 -18.97 -32.78 9.81
CA GLU A 190 -18.40 -33.03 8.47
C GLU A 190 -17.21 -32.12 8.17
N LEU A 191 -17.25 -30.83 8.53
CA LEU A 191 -16.10 -29.94 8.37
C LEU A 191 -14.93 -30.34 9.27
N MET A 192 -15.20 -30.83 10.48
CA MET A 192 -14.16 -31.31 11.40
C MET A 192 -13.50 -32.59 10.88
N ALA A 193 -14.29 -33.54 10.35
CA ALA A 193 -13.76 -34.74 9.71
C ALA A 193 -12.91 -34.39 8.47
N LEU A 194 -13.38 -33.46 7.64
CA LEU A 194 -12.60 -32.95 6.50
C LEU A 194 -11.30 -32.27 6.95
N LEU A 195 -11.31 -31.53 8.05
CA LEU A 195 -10.12 -30.89 8.60
C LEU A 195 -9.11 -31.92 9.12
N GLU A 196 -9.56 -33.01 9.73
CA GLU A 196 -8.70 -34.12 10.16
C GLU A 196 -8.08 -34.85 8.98
N GLU A 197 -8.89 -35.23 7.99
CA GLU A 197 -8.43 -35.98 6.82
C GLU A 197 -7.58 -35.13 5.88
N ARG A 198 -7.98 -33.87 5.66
CA ARG A 198 -7.46 -32.98 4.61
C ARG A 198 -7.31 -31.55 5.11
N PRO A 199 -6.47 -31.30 6.13
CA PRO A 199 -6.23 -29.94 6.64
C PRO A 199 -5.65 -29.02 5.56
N GLY A 200 -5.02 -29.61 4.54
CA GLY A 200 -4.52 -28.91 3.37
C GLY A 200 -5.59 -28.25 2.50
N GLU A 201 -6.88 -28.55 2.66
CA GLU A 201 -7.96 -27.88 1.89
C GLU A 201 -8.45 -26.59 2.57
N PHE A 202 -8.09 -26.34 3.83
CA PHE A 202 -8.50 -25.17 4.58
C PHE A 202 -7.47 -24.03 4.49
N SER A 203 -7.95 -22.80 4.35
CA SER A 203 -7.09 -21.60 4.37
C SER A 203 -7.74 -20.45 5.13
N SER A 204 -6.92 -19.50 5.59
CA SER A 204 -7.37 -18.47 6.54
C SER A 204 -7.92 -17.21 5.88
N HIS A 205 -9.04 -16.69 6.38
CA HIS A 205 -9.46 -15.32 6.06
C HIS A 205 -8.50 -14.30 6.69
N GLY A 206 -8.47 -13.06 6.19
CA GLY A 206 -7.61 -12.00 6.70
C GLY A 206 -7.73 -11.75 8.21
N ALA A 207 -8.89 -12.08 8.79
CA ALA A 207 -9.13 -11.99 10.24
C ALA A 207 -8.50 -13.13 11.07
N LEU A 208 -8.26 -14.30 10.46
CA LEU A 208 -7.62 -15.44 11.12
C LEU A 208 -6.13 -15.55 10.76
N ARG A 209 -5.73 -15.11 9.58
CA ARG A 209 -4.35 -15.27 9.05
C ARG A 209 -3.26 -14.80 10.03
N PRO A 210 -3.32 -13.58 10.63
CA PRO A 210 -2.29 -13.14 11.58
C PRO A 210 -2.27 -13.97 12.87
N VAL A 211 -3.45 -14.44 13.30
CA VAL A 211 -3.59 -15.30 14.49
C VAL A 211 -3.00 -16.68 14.25
N LEU A 212 -3.27 -17.26 13.08
CA LEU A 212 -2.68 -18.52 12.64
C LEU A 212 -1.16 -18.44 12.57
N GLN A 213 -0.63 -17.39 11.93
CA GLN A 213 0.81 -17.15 11.85
C GLN A 213 1.44 -17.09 13.25
N ASN A 214 0.87 -16.33 14.18
CA ASN A 214 1.45 -16.13 15.52
C ASN A 214 1.25 -17.33 16.45
N ALA A 215 0.25 -18.18 16.19
CA ALA A 215 0.03 -19.41 16.92
C ALA A 215 1.10 -20.46 16.57
N VAL A 216 1.51 -20.52 15.29
CA VAL A 216 2.47 -21.51 14.79
C VAL A 216 3.91 -21.00 14.86
N LEU A 217 4.16 -19.71 14.65
CA LEU A 217 5.49 -19.11 14.61
C LEU A 217 5.76 -18.21 15.84
N PRO A 218 6.99 -18.17 16.36
CA PRO A 218 7.38 -17.26 17.44
C PRO A 218 7.62 -15.83 16.90
N VAL A 219 6.55 -15.14 16.51
CA VAL A 219 6.63 -13.80 15.88
C VAL A 219 6.93 -12.73 16.93
N LEU A 220 8.07 -12.05 16.78
CA LEU A 220 8.47 -10.91 17.60
C LEU A 220 7.74 -9.62 17.18
N ALA A 221 7.72 -9.34 15.88
CA ALA A 221 7.12 -8.15 15.28
C ALA A 221 6.52 -8.46 13.91
N HIS A 222 5.44 -7.76 13.56
CA HIS A 222 4.88 -7.69 12.21
C HIS A 222 5.33 -6.39 11.56
N VAL A 223 5.93 -6.47 10.38
CA VAL A 223 6.24 -5.29 9.56
C VAL A 223 4.98 -4.94 8.76
N VAL A 224 4.39 -3.78 9.01
CA VAL A 224 3.02 -3.46 8.56
C VAL A 224 2.94 -2.17 7.75
N GLY A 225 2.16 -2.19 6.66
CA GLY A 225 1.69 -0.97 6.02
C GLY A 225 0.57 -0.26 6.80
N PRO A 226 0.19 0.97 6.39
CA PRO A 226 -0.88 1.72 7.06
C PRO A 226 -2.22 0.97 7.15
N GLY A 227 -2.63 0.31 6.06
CA GLY A 227 -3.85 -0.49 6.03
C GLY A 227 -3.77 -1.74 6.92
N GLU A 228 -2.60 -2.36 7.00
CA GLU A 228 -2.39 -3.53 7.85
C GLU A 228 -2.42 -3.19 9.33
N GLY A 229 -1.80 -2.07 9.73
CA GLY A 229 -1.90 -1.57 11.10
C GLY A 229 -3.35 -1.35 11.53
N ALA A 230 -4.18 -0.79 10.64
CA ALA A 230 -5.58 -0.53 10.91
C ALA A 230 -6.40 -1.81 11.17
N TYR A 231 -6.23 -2.87 10.36
CA TYR A 231 -6.98 -4.12 10.58
C TYR A 231 -6.39 -4.96 11.70
N LEU A 232 -5.06 -4.96 11.88
CA LEU A 232 -4.42 -5.73 12.96
C LEU A 232 -4.85 -5.20 14.33
N GLY A 233 -5.06 -3.89 14.48
CA GLY A 233 -5.66 -3.31 15.68
C GLY A 233 -7.03 -3.91 16.03
N GLU A 234 -7.87 -4.22 15.03
CA GLU A 234 -9.17 -4.88 15.23
C GLU A 234 -9.04 -6.36 15.63
N LEU A 235 -7.86 -6.96 15.53
CA LEU A 235 -7.60 -8.34 15.96
C LEU A 235 -7.11 -8.43 17.41
N PHE A 236 -6.90 -7.31 18.11
CA PHE A 236 -6.25 -7.29 19.42
C PHE A 236 -6.92 -8.21 20.46
N ARG A 237 -8.24 -8.12 20.62
CA ARG A 237 -8.98 -8.95 21.58
C ARG A 237 -8.98 -10.41 21.16
N PHE A 238 -9.15 -10.69 19.86
CA PHE A 238 -9.09 -12.05 19.36
C PHE A 238 -7.73 -12.68 19.63
N HIS A 239 -6.64 -11.98 19.35
CA HIS A 239 -5.27 -12.43 19.62
C HIS A 239 -5.04 -12.79 21.10
N ARG A 240 -5.50 -11.94 22.02
CA ARG A 240 -5.29 -12.12 23.46
C ARG A 240 -6.23 -13.13 24.10
N SER A 241 -7.32 -13.48 23.43
CA SER A 241 -8.26 -14.48 23.91
C SER A 241 -7.64 -15.88 23.89
N PRO A 242 -8.16 -16.83 24.70
CA PRO A 242 -7.79 -18.25 24.60
C PRO A 242 -7.98 -18.82 23.18
N LEU A 243 -8.96 -18.30 22.42
CA LEU A 243 -9.21 -18.70 21.03
C LEU A 243 -8.04 -18.32 20.10
N GLY A 244 -7.39 -17.18 20.34
CA GLY A 244 -6.21 -16.71 19.62
C GLY A 244 -4.88 -17.32 20.09
N ALA A 245 -4.96 -18.47 20.78
CA ALA A 245 -3.84 -19.16 21.44
C ALA A 245 -3.24 -18.42 22.65
N GLY A 246 -3.93 -17.41 23.20
CA GLY A 246 -3.53 -16.69 24.42
C GLY A 246 -2.18 -15.98 24.33
N ARG A 247 -1.66 -15.75 23.13
CA ARG A 247 -0.37 -15.12 22.91
C ARG A 247 -0.51 -13.59 22.96
N ARG A 248 0.55 -12.92 23.42
CA ARG A 248 0.65 -11.47 23.24
C ARG A 248 0.67 -11.19 21.74
N MET A 249 -0.09 -10.18 21.32
CA MET A 249 -0.02 -9.67 19.96
C MET A 249 1.43 -9.20 19.71
N PRO A 250 2.06 -9.57 18.58
CA PRO A 250 3.42 -9.12 18.29
C PRO A 250 3.46 -7.61 18.08
N LEU A 251 4.65 -7.04 18.20
CA LEU A 251 4.86 -5.61 17.95
C LEU A 251 4.43 -5.28 16.52
N LEU A 252 3.62 -4.23 16.35
CA LEU A 252 3.32 -3.70 15.03
C LEU A 252 4.43 -2.71 14.67
N TRP A 253 5.25 -3.08 13.71
CA TRP A 253 6.39 -2.31 13.24
C TRP A 253 6.04 -1.65 11.90
N PRO A 254 5.85 -0.32 11.83
CA PRO A 254 5.56 0.34 10.57
C PRO A 254 6.68 0.04 9.55
N ARG A 255 6.30 -0.42 8.37
CA ARG A 255 7.26 -0.59 7.28
C ARG A 255 7.83 0.77 6.89
N LEU A 256 9.06 0.75 6.37
CA LEU A 256 9.63 1.91 5.70
C LEU A 256 8.68 2.40 4.61
N SER A 257 8.44 3.71 4.58
CA SER A 257 7.77 4.38 3.46
C SER A 257 8.77 5.26 2.73
N ALA A 258 8.90 5.08 1.42
CA ALA A 258 9.89 5.81 0.64
C ALA A 258 9.44 6.21 -0.77
N THR A 259 10.00 7.32 -1.26
CA THR A 259 9.96 7.75 -2.66
C THR A 259 11.37 7.76 -3.21
N PHE A 260 11.58 7.14 -4.35
CA PHE A 260 12.85 7.18 -5.08
C PHE A 260 12.82 8.26 -6.16
N LEU A 261 13.88 9.04 -6.24
CA LEU A 261 14.04 10.08 -7.27
C LEU A 261 14.97 9.61 -8.37
N ASP A 262 14.52 9.69 -9.64
CA ASP A 262 15.45 9.62 -10.76
C ASP A 262 16.32 10.88 -10.82
N GLU A 263 17.40 10.80 -11.60
CA GLU A 263 18.34 11.91 -11.78
C GLU A 263 17.64 13.20 -12.23
N PHE A 264 16.64 13.11 -13.11
CA PHE A 264 15.85 14.26 -13.52
C PHE A 264 15.10 14.88 -12.34
N SER A 265 14.38 14.08 -11.56
CA SER A 265 13.56 14.58 -10.44
C SER A 265 14.45 15.16 -9.36
N ARG A 266 15.59 14.52 -9.06
CA ARG A 266 16.60 15.06 -8.15
C ARG A 266 17.12 16.42 -8.62
N LYS A 267 17.69 16.51 -9.83
CA LYS A 267 18.20 17.78 -10.38
C LYS A 267 17.11 18.86 -10.46
N THR A 268 15.86 18.45 -10.67
CA THR A 268 14.70 19.33 -10.68
C THR A 268 14.43 19.86 -9.27
N LEU A 269 14.38 19.01 -8.24
CA LEU A 269 14.22 19.45 -6.84
C LEU A 269 15.38 20.35 -6.38
N ASP A 270 16.63 19.93 -6.63
CA ASP A 270 17.84 20.68 -6.25
C ASP A 270 17.86 22.08 -6.88
N ARG A 271 17.58 22.17 -8.19
CA ARG A 271 17.51 23.46 -8.90
C ARG A 271 16.41 24.36 -8.36
N PHE A 272 15.36 23.78 -7.78
CA PHE A 272 14.18 24.51 -7.36
C PHE A 272 14.09 24.73 -5.84
N GLY A 273 15.06 24.23 -5.08
CA GLY A 273 15.06 24.31 -3.61
C GLY A 273 13.81 23.69 -2.99
N LEU A 274 13.21 22.70 -3.67
CA LEU A 274 11.99 22.05 -3.22
C LEU A 274 12.34 20.93 -2.25
N ASP A 275 11.70 20.95 -1.09
CA ASP A 275 11.79 19.85 -0.13
C ASP A 275 11.01 18.62 -0.65
N PRO A 276 11.69 17.48 -0.84
CA PRO A 276 11.04 16.25 -1.25
C PRO A 276 9.95 15.76 -0.27
N GLU A 277 10.09 15.97 1.04
CA GLU A 277 9.06 15.61 2.02
C GLU A 277 7.79 16.45 1.82
N HIS A 278 7.96 17.74 1.52
CA HIS A 278 6.85 18.65 1.25
C HIS A 278 6.10 18.26 -0.04
N LEU A 279 6.83 17.84 -1.08
CA LEU A 279 6.24 17.33 -2.32
C LEU A 279 5.43 16.04 -2.10
N PHE A 280 5.93 15.14 -1.25
CA PHE A 280 5.19 13.94 -0.87
C PHE A 280 3.88 14.30 -0.13
N LEU A 281 3.93 15.20 0.85
CA LEU A 281 2.76 15.53 1.67
C LEU A 281 1.68 16.30 0.92
N ALA A 282 2.08 17.29 0.11
CA ALA A 282 1.12 18.25 -0.45
C ALA A 282 0.66 17.91 -1.88
N GLY A 283 1.34 16.99 -2.55
CA GLY A 283 0.96 16.46 -3.86
C GLY A 283 0.99 17.46 -5.02
N PRO A 284 0.39 17.11 -6.19
CA PRO A 284 0.54 17.83 -7.44
C PRO A 284 0.17 19.32 -7.38
N GLU A 285 -0.82 19.65 -6.55
CA GLU A 285 -1.34 21.02 -6.43
C GLU A 285 -0.32 21.97 -5.81
N LEU A 286 0.51 21.47 -4.89
CA LEU A 286 1.58 22.27 -4.31
C LEU A 286 2.73 22.51 -5.28
N VAL A 287 2.92 21.64 -6.28
CA VAL A 287 3.86 21.92 -7.38
C VAL A 287 3.42 23.14 -8.20
N ARG A 288 2.13 23.47 -8.19
CA ARG A 288 1.59 24.66 -8.88
C ARG A 288 1.58 25.91 -8.01
N THR A 289 1.32 25.77 -6.72
CA THR A 289 1.18 26.91 -5.77
C THR A 289 2.44 27.22 -4.97
N GLY A 290 3.36 26.26 -4.83
CA GLY A 290 4.62 26.36 -4.08
C GLY A 290 5.85 26.68 -4.93
N LEU A 291 5.67 27.07 -6.19
CA LEU A 291 6.79 27.56 -6.99
C LEU A 291 7.30 28.85 -6.37
N PRO A 292 8.60 28.96 -6.05
CA PRO A 292 9.15 30.21 -5.57
C PRO A 292 8.93 31.27 -6.66
N GLY A 293 8.01 32.19 -6.36
CA GLY A 293 7.77 33.37 -7.18
C GLY A 293 9.06 34.18 -7.31
N GLY A 294 9.17 34.94 -8.39
CA GLY A 294 10.23 35.94 -8.49
C GLY A 294 9.87 37.20 -7.70
N GLU A 295 10.71 38.23 -7.87
CA GLU A 295 10.45 39.54 -7.30
C GLU A 295 9.07 40.09 -7.68
N ARG A 296 8.53 39.76 -8.87
CA ARG A 296 7.24 40.28 -9.30
C ARG A 296 6.10 39.62 -8.52
N ALA A 297 6.14 38.31 -8.28
CA ALA A 297 5.18 37.63 -7.43
C ALA A 297 5.22 38.17 -5.99
N ALA A 298 6.42 38.38 -5.44
CA ALA A 298 6.60 38.97 -4.11
C ALA A 298 5.95 40.36 -4.01
N ARG A 299 6.08 41.21 -5.05
CA ARG A 299 5.38 42.51 -5.11
C ARG A 299 3.85 42.38 -5.08
N VAL A 300 3.28 41.31 -5.67
CA VAL A 300 1.83 41.04 -5.56
C VAL A 300 1.46 40.59 -4.15
N GLY A 301 2.27 39.76 -3.51
CA GLY A 301 2.09 39.37 -2.11
C GLY A 301 2.16 40.56 -1.15
N ASP A 302 3.09 41.49 -1.37
CA ASP A 302 3.20 42.73 -0.60
C ASP A 302 2.00 43.66 -0.86
N LEU A 303 1.53 43.76 -2.11
CA LEU A 303 0.30 44.47 -2.42
C LEU A 303 -0.90 43.86 -1.70
N ARG A 304 -1.02 42.53 -1.68
CA ARG A 304 -2.07 41.81 -0.96
C ARG A 304 -2.07 42.17 0.53
N LYS A 305 -0.90 42.16 1.18
CA LYS A 305 -0.77 42.57 2.58
C LYS A 305 -1.23 44.01 2.80
N ARG A 306 -0.76 44.96 1.97
CA ARG A 306 -1.16 46.38 2.06
C ARG A 306 -2.67 46.57 1.89
N VAL A 307 -3.24 46.01 0.82
CA VAL A 307 -4.69 46.14 0.54
C VAL A 307 -5.54 45.56 1.67
N LEU A 308 -5.17 44.39 2.22
CA LEU A 308 -5.91 43.79 3.33
C LEU A 308 -5.75 44.61 4.63
N GLN A 309 -4.59 45.20 4.87
CA GLN A 309 -4.37 46.10 6.01
C GLN A 309 -5.21 47.37 5.89
N ASP A 310 -5.22 48.01 4.72
CA ASP A 310 -6.00 49.22 4.45
C ASP A 310 -7.50 48.95 4.53
N LEU A 311 -7.97 47.82 3.98
CA LEU A 311 -9.37 47.43 4.05
C LEU A 311 -9.81 47.10 5.47
N ALA A 312 -8.94 46.48 6.28
CA ALA A 312 -9.20 46.26 7.70
C ALA A 312 -9.22 47.58 8.49
N ALA A 313 -8.38 48.55 8.16
CA ALA A 313 -8.39 49.88 8.77
C ALA A 313 -9.68 50.63 8.45
N LEU A 314 -10.05 50.72 7.17
CA LEU A 314 -11.31 51.30 6.73
C LEU A 314 -12.52 50.61 7.36
N GLY A 315 -12.48 49.29 7.50
CA GLY A 315 -13.53 48.52 8.17
C GLY A 315 -13.68 48.89 9.65
N ARG A 316 -12.58 49.17 10.36
CA ARG A 316 -12.64 49.63 11.76
C ARG A 316 -13.29 51.00 11.87
N ASP A 317 -12.98 51.92 10.96
CA ASP A 317 -13.57 53.27 10.96
C ASP A 317 -15.05 53.23 10.56
N ALA A 318 -15.42 52.42 9.58
CA ALA A 318 -16.81 52.25 9.16
C ALA A 318 -17.69 51.61 10.25
N VAL A 319 -17.16 50.64 11.00
CA VAL A 319 -17.87 50.01 12.14
C VAL A 319 -18.15 51.00 13.28
N ARG A 320 -17.31 52.04 13.44
CA ARG A 320 -17.57 53.13 14.41
C ARG A 320 -18.75 54.01 13.99
N LEU A 321 -19.06 54.07 12.70
CA LEU A 321 -20.23 54.79 12.17
C LEU A 321 -21.49 53.92 12.23
N GLU A 322 -21.39 52.66 11.77
CA GLU A 322 -22.50 51.73 11.68
C GLU A 322 -22.02 50.27 11.94
N PRO A 323 -22.37 49.66 13.10
CA PRO A 323 -21.86 48.34 13.48
C PRO A 323 -22.15 47.22 12.47
N THR A 324 -23.25 47.32 11.71
CA THR A 324 -23.63 46.29 10.72
C THR A 324 -22.66 46.17 9.54
N LEU A 325 -21.77 47.15 9.34
CA LEU A 325 -20.76 47.15 8.27
C LEU A 325 -19.61 46.16 8.50
N SER A 326 -19.47 45.57 9.68
CA SER A 326 -18.40 44.60 9.99
C SER A 326 -18.40 43.38 9.04
N ALA A 327 -19.58 42.80 8.78
CA ALA A 327 -19.71 41.60 7.95
C ALA A 327 -19.46 41.86 6.45
N PRO A 328 -19.97 42.95 5.83
CA PRO A 328 -19.55 43.38 4.50
C PRO A 328 -18.04 43.54 4.33
N PHE A 329 -17.36 44.28 5.22
CA PHE A 329 -15.91 44.49 5.10
C PHE A 329 -15.11 43.19 5.21
N ARG A 330 -15.49 42.29 6.11
CA ARG A 330 -14.84 40.97 6.23
C ARG A 330 -14.98 40.15 4.95
N ARG A 331 -16.20 40.05 4.41
CA ARG A 331 -16.47 39.32 3.15
C ARG A 331 -15.69 39.91 1.97
N THR A 332 -15.63 41.24 1.88
CA THR A 332 -14.83 41.92 0.86
C THR A 332 -13.34 41.62 1.03
N GLY A 333 -12.82 41.64 2.26
CA GLY A 333 -11.44 41.25 2.56
C GLY A 333 -11.13 39.82 2.14
N ASP A 334 -11.99 38.86 2.47
CA ASP A 334 -11.83 37.46 2.08
C ASP A 334 -11.87 37.28 0.55
N GLN A 335 -12.70 38.05 -0.15
CA GLN A 335 -12.81 37.99 -1.61
C GLN A 335 -11.59 38.62 -2.29
N VAL A 336 -11.20 39.83 -1.89
CA VAL A 336 -10.03 40.54 -2.42
C VAL A 336 -8.75 39.76 -2.13
N GLY A 337 -8.62 39.22 -0.92
CA GLY A 337 -7.51 38.35 -0.52
C GLY A 337 -7.37 37.16 -1.46
N ARG A 338 -8.46 36.43 -1.72
CA ARG A 338 -8.48 35.28 -2.65
C ARG A 338 -8.17 35.68 -4.10
N LEU A 339 -8.62 36.85 -4.56
CA LEU A 339 -8.31 37.33 -5.91
C LEU A 339 -6.83 37.68 -6.07
N LEU A 340 -6.25 38.36 -5.09
CA LEU A 340 -4.83 38.73 -5.10
C LEU A 340 -3.92 37.51 -4.91
N GLU A 341 -4.33 36.53 -4.11
CA GLU A 341 -3.64 35.24 -3.99
C GLU A 341 -3.63 34.48 -5.33
N LYS A 342 -4.77 34.42 -6.04
CA LYS A 342 -4.82 33.84 -7.39
C LYS A 342 -3.93 34.59 -8.39
N LEU A 343 -3.85 35.92 -8.28
CA LEU A 343 -2.98 36.73 -9.13
C LEU A 343 -1.50 36.49 -8.82
N GLU A 344 -1.14 36.45 -7.53
CA GLU A 344 0.19 36.12 -7.03
C GLU A 344 0.66 34.77 -7.58
N ALA A 345 -0.19 33.73 -7.49
CA ALA A 345 0.09 32.41 -8.05
C ALA A 345 0.28 32.42 -9.57
N LYS A 346 -0.52 33.20 -10.33
CA LYS A 346 -0.35 33.34 -11.78
C LYS A 346 0.97 34.01 -12.15
N VAL A 347 1.35 35.08 -11.45
CA VAL A 347 2.62 35.78 -11.68
C VAL A 347 3.80 34.89 -11.31
N ALA A 348 3.73 34.19 -10.17
CA ALA A 348 4.73 33.21 -9.77
C ALA A 348 4.90 32.12 -10.84
N GLY A 349 3.80 31.57 -11.37
CA GLY A 349 3.83 30.59 -12.45
C GLY A 349 4.47 31.11 -13.74
N ALA A 350 4.21 32.36 -14.13
CA ALA A 350 4.82 32.97 -15.31
C ALA A 350 6.33 33.22 -15.14
N GLU A 351 6.74 33.72 -13.98
CA GLU A 351 8.16 33.92 -13.65
C GLU A 351 8.91 32.60 -13.55
N ALA A 352 8.28 31.57 -12.99
CA ALA A 352 8.81 30.22 -12.98
C ALA A 352 8.97 29.73 -14.43
N ALA A 353 7.95 29.81 -15.28
CA ALA A 353 8.04 29.38 -16.68
C ALA A 353 9.19 30.06 -17.43
N ALA A 354 9.38 31.37 -17.24
CA ALA A 354 10.48 32.14 -17.84
C ALA A 354 11.89 31.68 -17.40
N ARG A 355 12.03 31.05 -16.22
CA ARG A 355 13.28 30.50 -15.71
C ARG A 355 13.49 29.01 -16.05
N GLY A 356 12.65 28.46 -16.94
CA GLY A 356 12.67 27.06 -17.34
C GLY A 356 11.81 26.13 -16.49
N PHE A 357 10.94 26.67 -15.63
CA PHE A 357 9.99 25.92 -14.80
C PHE A 357 8.68 25.71 -15.58
N GLY A 358 8.81 25.16 -16.78
CA GLY A 358 7.65 24.87 -17.62
C GLY A 358 6.69 23.90 -16.91
N PRO A 359 5.36 24.07 -17.06
CA PRO A 359 4.36 23.19 -16.45
C PRO A 359 4.63 21.69 -16.66
N ALA A 360 5.19 21.31 -17.81
CA ALA A 360 5.52 19.93 -18.14
C ALA A 360 6.59 19.29 -17.23
N ARG A 361 7.59 20.06 -16.77
CA ARG A 361 8.67 19.54 -15.89
C ARG A 361 8.14 19.25 -14.49
N LEU A 362 7.34 20.18 -13.99
CA LEU A 362 6.65 20.09 -12.72
C LEU A 362 5.61 18.97 -12.72
N GLU A 363 4.87 18.85 -13.80
CA GLU A 363 3.93 17.76 -14.00
C GLU A 363 4.65 16.40 -14.06
N ARG A 364 5.80 16.30 -14.74
CA ARG A 364 6.62 15.07 -14.72
C ARG A 364 7.09 14.74 -13.30
N LEU A 365 7.63 15.71 -12.56
CA LEU A 365 8.07 15.52 -11.16
C LEU A 365 6.90 15.05 -10.28
N SER A 366 5.73 15.68 -10.43
CA SER A 366 4.53 15.29 -9.70
C SER A 366 4.08 13.89 -10.05
N ARG A 367 4.06 13.52 -11.34
CA ARG A 367 3.68 12.17 -11.79
C ARG A 367 4.68 11.12 -11.32
N TRP A 368 5.94 11.51 -11.11
CA TRP A 368 6.99 10.64 -10.57
C TRP A 368 6.82 10.35 -9.09
N VAL A 369 6.60 11.39 -8.27
CA VAL A 369 6.52 11.29 -6.81
C VAL A 369 5.15 10.83 -6.34
N ARG A 370 4.08 11.28 -7.01
CA ARG A 370 2.70 10.86 -6.74
C ARG A 370 1.95 10.48 -8.02
N PRO A 371 2.25 9.31 -8.61
CA PRO A 371 1.57 8.85 -9.82
C PRO A 371 0.07 8.71 -9.55
N GLU A 372 -0.76 9.42 -10.34
CA GLU A 372 -2.22 9.43 -10.18
C GLU A 372 -2.66 9.85 -8.75
N GLY A 373 -1.88 10.69 -8.07
CA GLY A 373 -2.14 11.14 -6.70
C GLY A 373 -1.82 10.11 -5.60
N ARG A 374 -1.39 8.90 -5.96
CA ARG A 374 -1.02 7.83 -5.04
C ARG A 374 0.46 7.92 -4.64
N PRO A 375 0.85 7.45 -3.44
CA PRO A 375 2.27 7.29 -3.10
C PRO A 375 3.01 6.44 -4.16
N GLN A 376 4.24 6.82 -4.52
CA GLN A 376 5.05 6.12 -5.53
C GLN A 376 5.17 4.61 -5.23
N GLU A 377 5.50 4.26 -3.99
CA GLU A 377 5.60 2.88 -3.49
C GLU A 377 4.30 2.05 -3.57
N ARG A 378 3.16 2.70 -3.85
CA ARG A 378 1.86 2.05 -4.08
C ARG A 378 1.45 2.01 -5.55
N ALA A 379 2.19 2.68 -6.43
CA ALA A 379 1.85 2.84 -7.84
C ALA A 379 2.82 2.13 -8.78
N PHE A 380 4.11 2.11 -8.41
CA PHE A 380 5.17 1.48 -9.19
C PHE A 380 5.70 0.22 -8.51
N ALA A 381 5.96 -0.80 -9.32
CA ALA A 381 6.73 -1.94 -8.90
C ALA A 381 8.23 -1.65 -8.99
N PHE A 382 8.98 -2.38 -8.19
CA PHE A 382 10.39 -2.10 -7.97
C PHE A 382 11.31 -2.54 -9.13
N PHE A 383 11.14 -3.77 -9.66
CA PHE A 383 12.03 -4.27 -10.73
C PHE A 383 12.04 -3.42 -11.99
N PRO A 384 10.89 -2.95 -12.51
CA PRO A 384 10.85 -2.05 -13.66
C PRO A 384 11.43 -0.65 -13.38
N PHE A 385 11.67 -0.33 -12.11
CA PHE A 385 12.25 0.94 -11.67
C PHE A 385 13.78 0.94 -11.74
N LEU A 386 14.42 -0.24 -11.76
CA LEU A 386 15.87 -0.39 -11.78
C LEU A 386 16.59 0.40 -12.88
N PRO A 387 16.09 0.44 -14.14
CA PRO A 387 16.73 1.24 -15.19
C PRO A 387 16.79 2.74 -14.87
N TYR A 388 15.84 3.23 -14.05
CA TYR A 388 15.74 4.63 -13.63
C TYR A 388 16.60 4.96 -12.40
N LEU A 389 17.04 3.95 -11.65
CA LEU A 389 17.90 4.07 -10.46
C LEU A 389 19.41 4.15 -10.80
N GLY A 390 19.79 4.43 -12.05
CA GLY A 390 21.17 4.76 -12.39
C GLY A 390 22.19 3.60 -12.38
N GLY A 391 21.76 2.33 -12.22
CA GLY A 391 22.67 1.16 -12.23
C GLY A 391 23.11 0.69 -10.84
N GLU A 392 22.47 1.18 -9.77
CA GLU A 392 22.75 0.70 -8.43
C GLU A 392 22.19 -0.71 -8.17
N SER A 393 22.95 -1.52 -7.43
CA SER A 393 22.52 -2.85 -6.98
C SER A 393 21.44 -2.73 -5.91
N LEU A 394 20.44 -3.62 -5.99
CA LEU A 394 19.38 -3.85 -4.99
C LEU A 394 19.88 -3.93 -3.54
N ALA A 395 21.13 -4.35 -3.35
CA ALA A 395 21.75 -4.52 -2.05
C ALA A 395 22.17 -3.21 -1.34
N ARG A 396 22.21 -2.06 -2.05
CA ARG A 396 22.64 -0.77 -1.47
C ARG A 396 21.51 0.02 -0.82
N VAL A 397 20.32 -0.02 -1.41
CA VAL A 397 19.13 0.73 -0.96
C VAL A 397 18.85 0.58 0.55
N PRO A 398 18.96 -0.61 1.18
CA PRO A 398 18.67 -0.73 2.62
C PRO A 398 19.70 -0.07 3.54
N ARG A 399 20.93 0.22 3.07
CA ARG A 399 22.04 0.67 3.95
C ARG A 399 21.96 2.14 4.32
N GLU A 400 21.20 2.93 3.58
CA GLU A 400 21.08 4.38 3.78
C GLU A 400 19.80 4.77 4.53
N LEU A 401 18.94 3.80 4.84
CA LEU A 401 17.62 4.04 5.40
C LEU A 401 17.61 3.67 6.89
N ASP A 402 17.43 4.67 7.74
CA ASP A 402 17.21 4.46 9.18
C ASP A 402 15.85 3.79 9.40
N VAL A 403 15.88 2.52 9.80
CA VAL A 403 14.69 1.69 10.04
C VAL A 403 13.96 2.02 11.35
N LEU A 404 14.52 2.91 12.18
CA LEU A 404 13.90 3.42 13.41
C LEU A 404 13.18 4.76 13.20
N ASP A 405 13.34 5.38 12.03
CA ASP A 405 12.63 6.60 11.69
C ASP A 405 11.43 6.28 10.80
N PHE A 406 10.24 6.47 11.35
CA PHE A 406 8.97 6.15 10.70
C PHE A 406 8.46 7.27 9.78
N ARG A 407 9.21 8.36 9.58
CA ARG A 407 8.87 9.39 8.61
C ARG A 407 9.02 8.87 7.18
N HIS A 408 8.24 9.44 6.27
CA HIS A 408 8.41 9.14 4.85
C HIS A 408 9.80 9.58 4.40
N ARG A 409 10.49 8.70 3.68
CA ARG A 409 11.87 8.94 3.21
C ARG A 409 11.88 9.28 1.74
N VAL A 410 12.81 10.14 1.36
CA VAL A 410 13.14 10.34 -0.05
C VAL A 410 14.54 9.81 -0.28
N ALA A 411 14.61 8.70 -1.01
CA ALA A 411 15.85 8.07 -1.41
C ALA A 411 16.32 8.68 -2.72
N VAL A 412 17.59 9.07 -2.74
CA VAL A 412 18.22 9.76 -3.86
C VAL A 412 19.35 8.87 -4.35
N THR A 413 19.22 8.30 -5.55
CA THR A 413 20.34 7.54 -6.13
C THR A 413 21.43 8.52 -6.56
N THR A 414 22.65 8.32 -6.07
CA THR A 414 23.83 9.15 -6.40
C THR A 414 24.40 8.85 -7.77
#